data_AF-A0A8T1UB99-F1
#
_entry.id   AF-A0A8T1UB99-F1
#
_cell.length_a   1.000
_cell.length_b   1.000
_cell.length_c   1.000
_cell.angle_alpha   90.00
_cell.angle_beta   90.00
_cell.angle_gamma   90.00
#
_symmetry.space_group_name_H-M   'P 1'
#
loop_
_entity.id
_entity.type
_entity.pdbx_description
1 polymer ?
#
loop_
_entity_poly.entity_id
_entity_poly.type
_entity_poly.pdbx_seq_one_letter_code
_entity_poly.pdbx_strand_id
1 'polypeptide(L)'
;MESTRQKIVIKKVINIDRRNADLRAQVCYRRRPVSEIRLVPAERGPYQRKFICTHGWTERNRSSGKRTSHILNTTDCPFQLLAQLVQRHDGSWSMMKRELYCHNHPLTEDIYRSYP
;
A
#
# COMPACT_ATOMS: atom_id res chain seq x y z
N MET A 1 14.54 20.76 1.59
CA MET A 1 13.22 20.14 1.38
C MET A 1 12.33 20.62 2.50
N GLU A 2 11.30 21.42 2.19
CA GLU A 2 10.27 21.76 3.19
C GLU A 2 9.54 20.47 3.58
N SER A 3 9.49 20.19 4.88
CA SER A 3 8.75 19.05 5.42
C SER A 3 7.26 19.34 5.28
N THR A 4 6.58 18.60 4.41
CA THR A 4 5.11 18.59 4.43
C THR A 4 4.68 17.99 5.76
N ARG A 5 3.77 18.65 6.48
CA ARG A 5 3.23 18.20 7.78
C ARG A 5 2.27 16.99 7.62
N GLN A 6 2.55 16.13 6.65
CA GLN A 6 1.77 14.97 6.25
C GLN A 6 2.30 13.74 6.98
N LYS A 7 1.46 13.07 7.76
CA LYS A 7 1.77 11.73 8.29
C LYS A 7 1.25 10.66 7.33
N ILE A 8 2.19 10.02 6.63
CA ILE A 8 1.93 8.95 5.67
C ILE A 8 2.35 7.61 6.29
N VAL A 9 1.47 6.62 6.25
CA VAL A 9 1.70 5.29 6.80
C VAL A 9 1.50 4.21 5.75
N ILE A 10 2.13 3.05 5.95
CA ILE A 10 1.96 1.89 5.08
C ILE A 10 0.65 1.17 5.43
N LYS A 11 -0.32 1.19 4.51
CA LYS A 11 -1.60 0.47 4.65
C LYS A 11 -1.47 -1.00 4.31
N LYS A 12 -0.76 -1.31 3.22
CA LYS A 12 -0.66 -2.68 2.69
C LYS A 12 0.70 -2.91 2.04
N VAL A 13 1.24 -4.09 2.27
CA VAL A 13 2.44 -4.62 1.60
C VAL A 13 2.05 -5.90 0.88
N ILE A 14 2.49 -6.03 -0.37
CA ILE A 14 2.45 -7.30 -1.11
C ILE A 14 3.88 -7.75 -1.31
N ASN A 15 4.24 -8.88 -0.71
CA ASN A 15 5.55 -9.50 -0.88
C ASN A 15 5.64 -10.21 -2.22
N ILE A 16 6.87 -10.34 -2.72
CA ILE A 16 7.16 -10.99 -4.01
C ILE A 16 6.67 -12.44 -3.99
N ASP A 17 6.93 -13.19 -2.92
CA ASP A 17 6.54 -14.60 -2.82
C ASP A 17 5.03 -14.78 -2.91
N ARG A 18 4.28 -13.94 -2.20
CA ARG A 18 2.82 -13.93 -2.26
C ARG A 18 2.33 -13.64 -3.68
N ARG A 19 2.86 -12.60 -4.33
CA ARG A 19 2.47 -12.24 -5.70
C ARG A 19 2.83 -13.35 -6.70
N ASN A 20 4.00 -13.97 -6.56
CA ASN A 20 4.44 -15.05 -7.42
C ASN A 20 3.62 -16.33 -7.21
N ALA A 21 3.24 -16.65 -5.97
CA ALA A 21 2.31 -17.74 -5.65
C ALA A 21 0.92 -17.46 -6.26
N ASP A 22 0.39 -16.25 -6.07
CA ASP A 22 -0.89 -15.83 -6.65
C ASP A 22 -0.88 -15.98 -8.18
N LEU A 23 0.20 -15.57 -8.86
CA LEU A 23 0.35 -15.74 -10.31
C LEU A 23 0.37 -17.21 -10.74
N ARG A 24 1.12 -18.06 -10.04
CA ARG A 24 1.16 -19.50 -10.36
C ARG A 24 -0.20 -20.16 -10.17
N ALA A 25 -1.01 -19.68 -9.23
CA ALA A 25 -2.35 -20.20 -8.96
C ALA A 25 -3.39 -19.79 -10.02
N GLN A 26 -3.14 -18.71 -10.79
CA GLN A 26 -4.06 -18.23 -11.82
C GLN A 26 -4.26 -19.28 -12.93
N VAL A 27 -5.52 -19.45 -13.34
CA VAL A 27 -5.94 -20.47 -14.31
C VAL A 27 -5.17 -20.34 -15.64
N CYS A 28 -4.90 -19.12 -16.09
CA CYS A 28 -4.14 -18.86 -17.31
C CYS A 28 -2.68 -19.36 -17.27
N TYR A 29 -2.09 -19.55 -16.09
CA TYR A 29 -0.70 -19.95 -15.91
C TYR A 29 -0.52 -21.41 -15.43
N ARG A 30 -1.58 -22.12 -15.02
CA ARG A 30 -1.49 -23.49 -14.45
C ARG A 30 -0.84 -24.53 -15.37
N ARG A 31 -0.88 -24.34 -16.69
CA ARG A 31 -0.30 -25.26 -17.69
C ARG A 31 0.80 -24.61 -18.52
N ARG A 32 1.27 -23.44 -18.10
CA ARG A 32 2.34 -22.70 -18.78
C ARG A 32 3.68 -23.06 -18.13
N PRO A 33 4.75 -23.18 -18.93
CA PRO A 33 6.08 -23.35 -18.35
C PRO A 33 6.42 -22.14 -17.49
N VAL A 34 7.22 -22.36 -16.44
CA VAL A 34 7.59 -21.30 -15.47
C VAL A 34 8.29 -20.13 -16.16
N SER A 35 9.02 -20.39 -17.25
CA SER A 35 9.68 -19.37 -18.09
C SER A 35 8.72 -18.37 -18.73
N GLU A 36 7.46 -18.75 -18.99
CA GLU A 36 6.43 -17.86 -19.54
C GLU A 36 5.76 -17.00 -18.46
N ILE A 37 5.91 -17.38 -17.17
CA ILE A 37 5.37 -16.63 -16.05
C ILE A 37 6.37 -15.54 -15.68
N ARG A 38 5.96 -14.26 -15.79
CA ARG A 38 6.79 -13.11 -15.39
C ARG A 38 6.94 -13.00 -13.88
N LEU A 39 7.69 -13.93 -13.28
CA LEU A 39 8.01 -13.96 -11.86
C LEU A 39 9.02 -12.88 -11.51
N VAL A 40 8.87 -12.31 -10.31
CA VAL A 40 9.84 -11.34 -9.78
C VAL A 40 10.85 -12.09 -8.90
N PRO A 41 12.17 -11.82 -9.01
CA PRO A 41 13.18 -12.40 -8.11
C PRO A 41 12.96 -12.01 -6.64
N ALA A 42 13.16 -12.95 -5.70
CA ALA A 42 12.84 -12.76 -4.29
C ALA A 42 13.71 -11.71 -3.59
N GLU A 43 14.91 -11.42 -4.10
CA GLU A 43 15.86 -10.51 -3.46
C GLU A 43 15.43 -9.02 -3.54
N ARG A 44 14.36 -8.70 -4.29
CA ARG A 44 14.00 -7.30 -4.62
C ARG A 44 13.04 -6.62 -3.63
N GLY A 45 12.96 -7.10 -2.39
CA GLY A 45 12.09 -6.52 -1.35
C GLY A 45 10.60 -6.74 -1.63
N PRO A 46 9.68 -5.92 -1.09
CA PRO A 46 8.26 -6.09 -1.38
C PRO A 46 7.90 -5.65 -2.80
N TYR A 47 7.02 -6.42 -3.46
CA TYR A 47 6.54 -6.13 -4.81
C TYR A 47 5.72 -4.84 -4.90
N GLN A 48 4.90 -4.57 -3.88
CA GLN A 48 4.03 -3.40 -3.86
C GLN A 48 3.85 -2.88 -2.42
N ARG A 49 3.86 -1.55 -2.27
CA ARG A 49 3.47 -0.85 -1.03
C ARG A 49 2.35 0.14 -1.35
N LYS A 50 1.28 0.10 -0.55
CA LYS A 50 0.23 1.11 -0.54
C LYS A 50 0.39 1.98 0.70
N PHE A 51 0.51 3.28 0.49
CA PHE A 51 0.59 4.31 1.50
C PHE A 51 -0.71 5.09 1.57
N ILE A 52 -1.05 5.53 2.77
CA ILE A 52 -2.22 6.38 3.05
C ILE A 52 -1.84 7.48 4.05
N CYS A 53 -2.66 8.52 4.15
CA CYS A 53 -2.62 9.39 5.31
C CYS A 53 -3.08 8.64 6.57
N THR A 54 -2.59 9.02 7.75
CA THR A 54 -3.10 8.51 9.05
C THR A 54 -4.61 8.69 9.20
N HIS A 55 -5.21 9.71 8.59
CA HIS A 55 -6.66 9.91 8.58
C HIS A 55 -7.41 9.10 7.51
N GLY A 56 -6.69 8.36 6.65
CA GLY A 56 -7.23 7.50 5.59
C GLY A 56 -7.41 6.03 6.01
N TRP A 57 -7.25 5.74 7.30
CA TRP A 57 -7.66 4.45 7.84
C TRP A 57 -9.19 4.35 7.76
N THR A 58 -9.68 3.25 7.20
CA THR A 58 -11.10 2.91 7.32
C THR A 58 -11.34 2.37 8.72
N GLU A 59 -12.49 2.69 9.31
CA GLU A 59 -12.91 2.03 10.56
C GLU A 59 -12.81 0.52 10.42
N ARG A 60 -12.14 -0.11 11.39
CA ARG A 60 -12.04 -1.57 11.45
C ARG A 60 -12.98 -2.03 12.54
N ASN A 61 -14.21 -2.40 12.18
CA ASN A 61 -15.07 -3.11 13.11
C ASN A 61 -14.48 -4.51 13.36
N ARG A 62 -13.78 -4.66 14.49
CA ARG A 62 -13.05 -5.89 14.87
C ARG A 62 -13.68 -6.61 16.07
N SER A 63 -14.87 -6.20 16.51
CA SER A 63 -15.46 -6.73 17.73
C SER A 63 -16.96 -6.96 17.57
N SER A 64 -17.48 -7.99 18.25
CA SER A 64 -18.91 -8.24 18.39
C SER A 64 -19.60 -7.27 19.38
N GLY A 65 -19.01 -6.10 19.66
CA GLY A 65 -19.59 -5.06 20.53
C GLY A 65 -19.43 -5.26 22.05
N LYS A 66 -18.64 -6.23 22.53
CA LYS A 66 -18.50 -6.52 23.98
C LYS A 66 -17.50 -5.63 24.74
N ARG A 67 -16.75 -4.76 24.07
CA ARG A 67 -15.76 -3.86 24.70
C ARG A 67 -15.94 -2.44 24.17
N THR A 68 -15.62 -1.45 25.00
CA THR A 68 -15.60 -0.03 24.63
C THR A 68 -14.62 0.17 23.46
N SER A 69 -15.14 0.48 22.28
CA SER A 69 -14.33 0.87 21.13
C SER A 69 -14.00 2.35 21.22
N HIS A 70 -12.74 2.71 21.06
CA HIS A 70 -12.38 4.10 20.79
C HIS A 70 -12.81 4.46 19.37
N ILE A 71 -13.64 5.49 19.23
CA ILE A 71 -13.98 6.06 17.92
C ILE A 71 -12.66 6.60 17.34
N LEU A 72 -12.20 6.00 16.25
CA LEU A 72 -11.10 6.56 15.50
C LEU A 72 -11.70 7.72 14.70
N ASN A 73 -11.29 8.95 14.98
CA ASN A 73 -11.67 10.12 14.18
C ASN A 73 -10.96 10.05 12.81
N THR A 74 -11.37 9.12 11.97
CA THR A 74 -10.87 8.96 10.60
C THR A 74 -11.69 9.88 9.71
N THR A 75 -11.03 10.77 8.97
CA THR A 75 -11.73 11.68 8.03
C THR A 75 -11.97 11.02 6.68
N ASP A 76 -11.73 9.71 6.56
CA ASP A 76 -11.69 8.98 5.28
C ASP A 76 -10.86 9.72 4.22
N CYS A 77 -9.68 10.18 4.64
CA CYS A 77 -8.80 10.97 3.79
C CYS A 77 -8.48 10.24 2.47
N PRO A 78 -8.71 10.86 1.30
CA PRO A 78 -8.57 10.19 0.01
C PRO A 78 -7.10 10.02 -0.41
N PHE A 79 -6.14 10.58 0.34
CA PHE A 79 -4.72 10.47 0.04
C PHE A 79 -4.30 9.00 -0.11
N GLN A 80 -3.74 8.66 -1.28
CA GLN A 80 -3.22 7.33 -1.57
C GLN A 80 -1.97 7.42 -2.44
N LEU A 81 -0.96 6.64 -2.12
CA LEU A 81 0.20 6.43 -2.99
C LEU A 81 0.48 4.94 -3.10
N LEU A 82 0.54 4.44 -4.33
CA LEU A 82 0.89 3.07 -4.65
C LEU A 82 2.27 3.05 -5.28
N ALA A 83 3.22 2.39 -4.64
CA ALA A 83 4.53 2.10 -5.19
C ALA A 83 4.58 0.62 -5.58
N GLN A 84 4.83 0.34 -6.86
CA GLN A 84 4.81 -1.01 -7.41
C GLN A 84 6.06 -1.27 -8.24
N LEU A 85 6.68 -2.43 -8.03
CA LEU A 85 7.81 -2.88 -8.82
C LEU A 85 7.33 -3.33 -10.21
N VAL A 86 7.91 -2.75 -11.26
CA VAL A 86 7.61 -3.07 -12.66
C VAL A 86 8.89 -3.42 -13.41
N GLN A 87 8.79 -4.42 -14.28
CA GLN A 87 9.84 -4.75 -15.23
C GLN A 87 9.66 -3.92 -16.49
N ARG A 88 10.70 -3.24 -16.93
CA ARG A 88 10.74 -2.50 -18.18
C ARG A 88 11.04 -3.43 -19.37
N HIS A 89 10.87 -2.90 -20.58
CA HIS A 89 11.11 -3.65 -21.83
C HIS A 89 12.55 -4.12 -21.98
N ASP A 90 13.51 -3.38 -21.44
CA ASP A 90 14.95 -3.71 -21.41
C ASP A 90 15.32 -4.76 -20.35
N GLY A 91 14.33 -5.31 -19.62
CA GLY A 91 14.53 -6.26 -18.53
C GLY A 91 14.95 -5.61 -17.20
N SER A 92 15.21 -4.30 -17.17
CA SER A 92 15.49 -3.56 -15.95
C SER A 92 14.25 -3.45 -15.06
N TRP A 93 14.45 -3.27 -13.77
CA TRP A 93 13.36 -3.10 -12.81
C TRP A 93 13.28 -1.67 -12.32
N SER A 94 12.06 -1.18 -12.13
CA SER A 94 11.82 0.17 -11.62
C SER A 94 10.59 0.24 -10.74
N MET A 95 10.48 1.31 -9.95
CA MET A 95 9.31 1.58 -9.13
C MET A 95 8.36 2.48 -9.91
N MET A 96 7.19 1.94 -10.28
CA MET A 96 6.06 2.73 -10.75
C MET A 96 5.32 3.33 -9.56
N LYS A 97 4.96 4.60 -9.66
CA LYS A 97 4.12 5.31 -8.67
C LYS A 97 2.75 5.58 -9.29
N ARG A 98 1.70 5.39 -8.50
CA ARG A 98 0.34 5.86 -8.80
C ARG A 98 -0.18 6.58 -7.58
N GLU A 99 -0.69 7.78 -7.76
CA GLU A 99 -0.96 8.71 -6.66
C GLU A 99 -2.31 9.39 -6.75
N LEU A 100 -2.85 9.68 -5.57
CA LEU A 100 -3.88 10.65 -5.30
C LEU A 100 -3.39 11.47 -4.10
N TYR A 101 -2.84 12.67 -4.35
CA TYR A 101 -2.25 13.53 -3.32
C TYR A 101 -3.27 14.44 -2.62
N CYS A 102 -4.56 14.22 -2.82
CA CYS A 102 -5.60 15.04 -2.22
C CYS A 102 -5.81 14.72 -0.74
N HIS A 103 -5.91 15.76 0.08
CA HIS A 103 -6.36 15.67 1.47
C HIS A 103 -7.70 16.38 1.61
N ASN A 104 -8.57 15.86 2.47
CA ASN A 104 -9.84 16.48 2.83
C ASN A 104 -9.80 17.12 4.24
N HIS A 105 -8.62 17.24 4.82
CA HIS A 105 -8.38 17.84 6.13
C HIS A 105 -7.13 18.74 6.07
N PRO A 106 -7.01 19.73 6.97
CA PRO A 106 -5.83 20.56 7.07
C PRO A 106 -4.57 19.76 7.41
N LEU A 107 -3.43 20.19 6.88
CA LEU A 107 -2.10 19.67 7.20
C LEU A 107 -1.39 20.63 8.16
N THR A 108 -1.88 20.69 9.40
CA THR A 108 -1.38 21.59 10.46
C THR A 108 -0.39 20.88 11.37
N GLU A 109 0.46 21.66 12.05
CA GLU A 109 1.46 21.14 13.00
C GLU A 109 0.80 20.41 14.18
N ASP A 110 -0.32 20.92 14.68
CA ASP A 110 -1.03 20.34 15.82
C ASP A 110 -1.55 18.93 15.50
N ILE A 111 -2.18 18.78 14.33
CA ILE A 111 -2.61 17.47 13.80
C ILE A 111 -1.39 16.56 13.57
N TYR A 112 -0.27 17.09 13.09
CA TYR A 112 0.95 16.29 12.94
C TYR A 112 1.46 15.76 14.28
N ARG A 113 1.45 16.58 15.33
CA ARG A 113 1.92 16.22 16.69
C ARG A 113 0.95 15.36 17.49
N SER A 114 -0.34 15.37 17.17
CA SER A 114 -1.37 14.63 17.93
C SER A 114 -1.36 13.12 17.68
N TYR A 115 -0.77 12.67 16.58
CA TYR A 115 -0.55 11.24 16.33
C TYR A 115 0.83 10.84 16.84
N PRO A 116 1.01 9.63 17.39
CA PRO A 116 2.34 9.10 17.73
C PRO A 116 3.25 8.95 16.50
#